data_AF-A0A7X0M8U7-F1
#
_entry.id   AF-A0A7X0M8U7-F1
#
_cell.length_a   1.000
_cell.length_b   1.000
_cell.length_c   1.000
_cell.angle_alpha   90.00
_cell.angle_beta   90.00
_cell.angle_gamma   90.00
#
_symmetry.space_group_name_H-M   'P 1'
#
loop_
_entity.id
_entity.type
_entity.pdbx_description
1 polymer ?
#
loop_
_entity_poly.entity_id
_entity_poly.type
_entity_poly.pdbx_seq_one_letter_code
_entity_poly.pdbx_strand_id
1 'polypeptide(L)'
;MAVNDSVDAAGWLAKQIESGDRDLLPSMMKTMAETLMSAEADGLCGAGYGTRSSEWTNRRNGYRTREWDTRAGTVELSVPKLRQGLR
;
A
#
# COMPACT_ATOMS: atom_id res chain seq x y z
N MET A 1 2.63 27.42 3.55
CA MET A 1 2.77 27.41 2.08
C MET A 1 2.48 25.98 1.63
N ALA A 2 1.22 25.67 1.31
CA ALA A 2 0.88 24.36 0.78
C ALA A 2 1.33 24.33 -0.68
N VAL A 3 2.21 23.40 -1.02
CA VAL A 3 2.65 23.20 -2.40
C VAL A 3 1.49 22.53 -3.12
N ASN A 4 0.84 23.29 -4.01
CA ASN A 4 -0.20 22.77 -4.88
C ASN A 4 0.49 22.15 -6.10
N ASP A 5 1.13 20.99 -5.91
CA ASP A 5 1.53 20.14 -7.03
C ASP A 5 0.27 19.45 -7.57
N SER A 6 -0.64 20.23 -8.16
CA SER A 6 -1.77 19.68 -8.92
C SER A 6 -1.23 19.15 -10.24
N VAL A 7 -0.50 18.04 -10.17
CA VAL A 7 -0.31 17.18 -11.34
C VAL A 7 -1.72 16.82 -11.80
N ASP A 8 -2.05 17.17 -13.05
CA ASP A 8 -3.27 16.67 -13.69
C ASP A 8 -3.16 15.15 -13.79
N ALA A 9 -3.61 14.48 -12.74
CA ALA A 9 -3.51 13.03 -12.60
C ALA A 9 -4.31 12.32 -13.68
N ALA A 10 -5.43 12.93 -14.13
CA ALA A 10 -6.26 12.37 -15.18
C ALA A 10 -5.56 12.47 -16.54
N GLY A 11 -5.01 13.64 -16.88
CA GLY A 11 -4.23 13.83 -18.11
C GLY A 11 -2.96 12.98 -18.15
N TRP A 12 -2.25 12.87 -17.02
CA TRP A 12 -1.10 11.98 -16.89
C TRP A 12 -1.50 10.52 -17.10
N LEU A 13 -2.57 10.06 -16.45
CA LEU A 13 -3.06 8.68 -16.59
C LEU A 13 -3.49 8.37 -18.02
N ALA A 14 -4.21 9.28 -18.67
CA ALA A 14 -4.62 9.15 -20.07
C ALA A 14 -3.40 8.95 -20.98
N LYS A 15 -2.32 9.71 -20.75
CA LYS A 15 -1.07 9.58 -21.52
C LYS A 15 -0.37 8.24 -21.30
N GLN A 16 -0.40 7.70 -20.08
CA GLN A 16 0.16 6.37 -19.80
C GLN A 16 -0.67 5.23 -20.42
N ILE A 17 -1.99 5.41 -20.50
CA ILE A 17 -2.87 4.47 -21.21
C ILE A 17 -2.60 4.53 -22.72
N GLU A 18 -2.43 5.74 -23.28
CA GLU A 18 -2.11 5.94 -24.69
C GLU A 18 -0.74 5.38 -25.08
N SER A 19 0.25 5.45 -24.19
CA SER A 19 1.56 4.81 -24.41
C SER A 19 1.52 3.28 -24.41
N GLY A 20 0.38 2.68 -24.02
CA GLY A 20 0.18 1.22 -24.05
C GLY A 20 0.99 0.46 -23.01
N ASP A 21 1.31 1.11 -21.88
CA ASP A 21 2.08 0.47 -20.82
C ASP A 21 1.26 -0.65 -20.16
N ARG A 22 1.74 -1.89 -20.31
CA ARG A 22 1.07 -3.08 -19.79
C ARG A 22 1.23 -3.24 -18.28
N ASP A 23 2.20 -2.56 -17.68
CA ASP A 23 2.53 -2.69 -16.26
C ASP A 23 1.86 -1.60 -15.39
N LEU A 24 1.21 -0.62 -16.01
CA LEU A 24 0.54 0.48 -15.33
C LEU A 24 -0.58 0.01 -14.41
N LEU A 25 -1.54 -0.77 -14.91
CA LEU A 25 -2.66 -1.27 -14.11
C LEU A 25 -2.21 -2.14 -12.93
N PRO A 26 -1.34 -3.17 -13.11
CA PRO A 26 -0.89 -3.98 -11.98
C PRO A 26 -0.05 -3.17 -10.96
N SER A 27 0.73 -2.18 -11.39
CA SER A 27 1.47 -1.31 -10.47
C SER A 27 0.57 -0.36 -9.67
N MET A 28 -0.49 0.18 -10.28
CA MET A 28 -1.52 0.96 -9.57
C MET A 28 -2.27 0.10 -8.55
N MET A 29 -2.65 -1.12 -8.92
CA MET A 29 -3.30 -2.06 -8.01
C MET A 29 -2.38 -2.44 -6.85
N LYS A 30 -1.08 -2.67 -7.09
CA LYS A 30 -0.08 -2.90 -6.05
C LYS A 30 -0.07 -1.76 -5.04
N THR A 31 0.08 -0.53 -5.53
CA THR A 31 0.17 0.68 -4.71
C THR A 31 -1.07 0.85 -3.83
N MET A 32 -2.26 0.72 -4.42
CA MET A 32 -3.53 0.82 -3.69
C MET A 32 -3.66 -0.28 -2.63
N ALA A 33 -3.37 -1.53 -2.99
CA ALA A 33 -3.49 -2.66 -2.07
C ALA A 33 -2.52 -2.57 -0.89
N GLU A 34 -1.24 -2.24 -1.13
CA GLU A 34 -0.22 -2.09 -0.08
C GLU A 34 -0.52 -0.90 0.85
N THR A 35 -1.11 0.17 0.31
CA THR A 35 -1.57 1.33 1.10
C THR A 35 -2.71 0.94 2.05
N LEU A 36 -3.72 0.21 1.54
CA LEU A 36 -4.84 -0.27 2.36
C LEU A 36 -4.37 -1.26 3.44
N MET A 37 -3.51 -2.21 3.07
CA MET A 37 -2.93 -3.16 4.03
C MET A 37 -2.11 -2.45 5.13
N SER A 38 -1.38 -1.39 4.77
CA SER A 38 -0.64 -0.59 5.75
C SER A 38 -1.58 0.15 6.71
N ALA A 39 -2.65 0.77 6.19
CA ALA A 39 -3.64 1.46 7.01
C ALA A 39 -4.36 0.50 7.97
N GLU A 40 -4.72 -0.70 7.50
CA GLU A 40 -5.30 -1.76 8.34
C GLU A 40 -4.32 -2.22 9.43
N ALA A 41 -3.04 -2.45 9.07
CA ALA A 41 -2.01 -2.84 10.01
C ALA A 41 -1.79 -1.77 11.11
N ASP A 42 -1.82 -0.50 10.74
CA ASP A 42 -1.70 0.63 11.66
C ASP A 42 -2.91 0.70 12.61
N GLY A 43 -4.13 0.50 12.08
CA GLY A 43 -5.35 0.37 12.89
C GLY A 43 -5.29 -0.80 13.89
N LEU A 44 -4.79 -1.96 13.46
CA LEU A 44 -4.63 -3.16 14.31
C LEU A 44 -3.51 -3.05 15.35
N CYS A 45 -2.51 -2.18 15.12
CA CYS A 45 -1.47 -1.86 16.11
C CYS A 45 -1.91 -0.75 17.07
N GLY A 46 -3.00 -0.04 16.78
CA GLY A 46 -3.47 1.12 17.55
C GLY A 46 -2.62 2.37 17.35
N ALA A 47 -1.78 2.40 16.30
CA ALA A 47 -0.96 3.55 15.94
C ALA A 47 -0.35 3.39 14.53
N GLY A 48 -0.09 4.53 13.90
CA GLY A 48 0.59 4.62 12.61
C GLY A 48 2.00 4.03 12.64
N TYR A 49 2.49 3.60 11.47
CA TYR A 49 3.85 3.07 11.33
C TYR A 49 4.91 4.00 11.94
N GLY A 50 5.69 3.49 12.90
CA GLY A 50 6.78 4.23 13.56
C GLY A 50 6.36 5.15 14.71
N THR A 51 5.07 5.20 15.06
CA THR A 51 4.56 6.05 16.15
C THR A 51 4.46 5.25 17.45
N ARG A 52 4.95 5.78 18.58
CA ARG A 52 4.79 5.14 19.89
C ARG A 52 3.39 5.41 20.44
N SER A 53 2.63 4.38 20.77
CA SER A 53 1.42 4.48 21.60
C SER A 53 1.52 3.51 22.78
N SER A 54 0.93 3.88 23.91
CA SER A 54 0.91 3.12 25.16
C SER A 54 -0.08 1.95 25.17
N GLU A 55 -0.89 1.77 24.11
CA GLU A 55 -1.97 0.77 24.03
C GLU A 55 -1.71 -0.39 23.04
N TRP A 56 -0.47 -0.55 22.55
CA TRP A 56 -0.16 -1.53 21.50
C TRP A 56 -0.43 -2.98 21.93
N THR A 57 -1.31 -3.67 21.21
CA THR A 57 -1.55 -5.12 21.35
C THR A 57 -0.76 -5.95 20.31
N ASN A 58 -0.37 -5.33 19.20
CA ASN A 58 0.35 -5.97 18.09
C ASN A 58 1.55 -5.13 17.64
N ARG A 59 2.62 -5.75 17.14
CA ARG A 59 3.76 -5.06 16.51
C ARG A 59 3.91 -5.48 15.05
N ARG A 60 4.09 -4.50 14.15
CA ARG A 60 4.44 -4.74 12.73
C ARG A 60 5.90 -5.20 12.64
N ASN A 61 6.13 -6.39 12.09
CA ASN A 61 7.43 -7.05 12.03
C ASN A 61 7.84 -7.35 10.57
N GLY A 62 7.98 -6.29 9.78
CA GLY A 62 8.33 -6.38 8.36
C GLY A 62 7.18 -6.89 7.48
N TYR A 63 7.56 -7.39 6.31
CA TYR A 63 6.64 -7.80 5.25
C TYR A 63 6.91 -9.25 4.79
N ARG A 64 5.91 -9.87 4.18
CA ARG A 64 6.06 -11.09 3.36
C ARG A 64 5.65 -10.78 1.94
N THR A 65 6.42 -11.30 0.99
CA THR A 65 6.04 -11.32 -0.41
C THR A 65 4.90 -12.31 -0.61
N ARG A 66 3.88 -11.93 -1.38
CA ARG A 66 2.82 -12.82 -1.84
C ARG A 66 2.39 -12.41 -3.25
N GLU A 67 2.40 -13.36 -4.17
CA GLU A 67 1.81 -13.18 -5.49
C GLU A 67 0.28 -13.12 -5.40
N TRP A 68 -0.29 -12.19 -6.15
CA TRP A 68 -1.72 -12.00 -6.30
C TRP A 68 -2.07 -11.92 -7.78
N ASP A 69 -2.68 -12.98 -8.31
CA ASP A 69 -3.17 -13.00 -9.68
C ASP A 69 -4.46 -12.19 -9.80
N THR A 70 -4.42 -11.21 -10.69
CA THR A 70 -5.56 -10.33 -10.98
C THR A 70 -5.86 -10.33 -12.49
N ARG A 71 -7.00 -9.74 -12.88
CA ARG A 71 -7.30 -9.52 -14.30
C ARG A 71 -6.33 -8.55 -14.99
N ALA A 72 -5.64 -7.72 -14.22
CA ALA A 72 -4.62 -6.80 -14.72
C ALA A 72 -3.23 -7.43 -14.80
N GLY A 73 -3.06 -8.70 -14.38
CA GLY A 73 -1.78 -9.39 -14.30
C GLY A 73 -1.45 -9.86 -12.88
N THR A 74 -0.30 -10.51 -12.75
CA THR A 74 0.23 -10.97 -11.46
C THR A 74 0.89 -9.81 -10.74
N VAL A 75 0.49 -9.57 -9.49
CA VAL A 75 1.02 -8.52 -8.63
C VAL A 75 1.78 -9.14 -7.47
N GLU A 76 3.05 -8.77 -7.31
CA GLU A 76 3.84 -9.14 -6.15
C GLU A 76 3.57 -8.13 -5.00
N LEU A 77 2.84 -8.57 -3.97
CA LEU A 77 2.45 -7.76 -2.82
C LEU A 77 3.40 -7.92 -1.62
N SER A 78 3.67 -6.81 -0.94
CA SER A 78 4.37 -6.73 0.34
C SER A 78 3.36 -6.73 1.48
N VAL A 79 2.93 -7.92 1.92
CA VAL A 79 1.90 -8.05 2.95
C VAL A 79 2.49 -7.85 4.36
N PRO A 80 1.96 -6.94 5.19
CA PRO A 80 2.46 -6.72 6.55
C PRO A 80 2.41 -8.00 7.41
N LYS A 81 3.44 -8.19 8.23
CA LYS A 81 3.47 -9.22 9.28
C LYS A 81 3.10 -8.57 10.61
N LEU A 82 2.01 -9.04 11.22
CA LEU A 82 1.62 -8.64 12.57
C LEU A 82 2.02 -9.74 13.55
N ARG A 83 2.67 -9.36 14.65
CA ARG A 83 2.95 -10.26 15.77
C ARG A 83 2.11 -9.80 16.95
N GLN A 84 1.29 -10.69 17.50
CA GLN A 84 0.63 -10.43 18.77
C GLN A 84 1.68 -10.46 19.87
N GLY A 85 1.81 -9.36 20.62
CA GLY A 85 2.45 -9.43 21.92
C GLY A 85 1.45 -10.11 22.85
N LEU A 86 1.75 -11.31 23.33
CA LEU A 86 0.99 -11.85 24.46
C LEU A 86 1.12 -10.83 25.59
N ARG A 87 -0.03 -10.34 26.05
CA ARG A 87 -0.13 -9.69 27.35
C ARG A 87 0.18 -10.70 28.46
#